data_AF-A0A948W8S8-F1
#
_entry.id   AF-A0A948W8S8-F1
#
_cell.length_a   1.000
_cell.length_b   1.000
_cell.length_c   1.000
_cell.angle_alpha   90.00
_cell.angle_beta   90.00
_cell.angle_gamma   90.00
#
_symmetry.space_group_name_H-M   'P 1'
#
loop_
_entity.id
_entity.type
_entity.pdbx_description
1 polymer ?
#
loop_
_entity_poly.entity_id
_entity_poly.type
_entity_poly.pdbx_seq_one_letter_code
_entity_poly.pdbx_strand_id
1 'polypeptide(L)'
;MISPKIEELLAHSENKFTLVIESAKRARQITNFQRRLGEGMGGVAPMRLEDISKKPLTKALEDIAEGNIEYDRPTEDDLEEGE
;
A
#
# COMPACT_ATOMS: atom_id res chain seq x y z
N MET A 1 -20.93 -2.78 2.75
CA MET A 1 -20.42 -3.38 1.50
C MET A 1 -18.91 -3.28 1.51
N ILE A 2 -18.19 -4.34 1.09
CA ILE A 2 -16.75 -4.28 0.91
C ILE A 2 -16.51 -3.74 -0.50
N SER A 3 -15.83 -2.60 -0.59
CA SER A 3 -15.37 -1.98 -1.83
C SER A 3 -13.90 -1.61 -1.62
N PRO A 4 -12.99 -1.86 -2.57
CA PRO A 4 -13.18 -2.46 -3.91
C PRO A 4 -13.55 -3.95 -3.87
N LYS A 5 -14.02 -4.52 -4.99
CA LYS A 5 -14.27 -5.96 -5.08
C LYS A 5 -12.95 -6.72 -5.14
N ILE A 6 -12.95 -7.97 -4.65
CA ILE A 6 -11.71 -8.76 -4.63
C ILE A 6 -11.24 -9.15 -6.02
N GLU A 7 -12.16 -9.33 -6.97
CA GLU A 7 -11.84 -9.62 -8.37
C GLU A 7 -11.10 -8.46 -9.04
N GLU A 8 -11.45 -7.21 -8.69
CA GLU A 8 -10.76 -6.01 -9.18
C GLU A 8 -9.34 -5.95 -8.62
N LEU A 9 -9.17 -6.22 -7.32
CA LEU A 9 -7.87 -6.24 -6.67
C LEU A 9 -6.94 -7.32 -7.24
N LEU A 10 -7.48 -8.51 -7.52
CA LEU A 10 -6.72 -9.62 -8.08
C LEU A 10 -6.33 -9.39 -9.55
N ALA A 11 -6.90 -8.40 -10.24
CA ALA A 11 -6.41 -8.00 -11.57
C ALA A 11 -5.06 -7.26 -11.50
N HIS A 12 -4.73 -6.68 -10.33
CA HIS A 12 -3.50 -5.93 -10.08
C HIS A 12 -2.47 -6.70 -9.23
N SER A 13 -2.79 -7.94 -8.84
CA SER A 13 -1.96 -8.75 -7.94
C SER A 13 -1.85 -10.17 -8.46
N GLU A 14 -0.66 -10.78 -8.36
CA GLU A 14 -0.44 -12.16 -8.80
C GLU A 14 -1.39 -13.18 -8.17
N ASN A 15 -1.64 -13.05 -6.86
CA ASN A 15 -2.44 -13.99 -6.09
C ASN A 15 -2.92 -13.36 -4.77
N LYS A 16 -3.79 -14.08 -4.05
CA LYS A 16 -4.37 -13.60 -2.78
C LYS A 16 -3.34 -13.34 -1.68
N PHE A 17 -2.22 -14.07 -1.66
CA PHE A 17 -1.18 -13.88 -0.64
C PHE A 17 -0.37 -12.62 -0.94
N THR A 18 0.01 -12.41 -2.21
CA THR A 18 0.62 -11.16 -2.67
C THR A 18 -0.27 -9.97 -2.33
N LEU A 19 -1.57 -10.07 -2.59
CA LEU A 19 -2.55 -9.03 -2.27
C LEU A 19 -2.59 -8.66 -0.77
N VAL A 20 -2.52 -9.64 0.11
CA VAL A 20 -2.48 -9.40 1.56
C VAL A 20 -1.18 -8.70 1.95
N ILE A 21 -0.05 -9.11 1.39
CA ILE A 21 1.26 -8.55 1.73
C ILE A 21 1.39 -7.12 1.22
N GLU A 22 1.04 -6.86 -0.04
CA GLU A 22 1.14 -5.53 -0.65
C GLU A 22 0.21 -4.53 0.03
N SER A 23 -1.05 -4.91 0.29
CA SER A 23 -2.01 -4.05 0.99
C SER A 23 -1.55 -3.75 2.43
N ALA A 24 -0.97 -4.73 3.13
CA ALA A 24 -0.42 -4.53 4.47
C ALA A 24 0.80 -3.61 4.46
N LYS A 25 1.74 -3.79 3.52
CA LYS A 25 2.92 -2.92 3.37
C LYS A 25 2.50 -1.48 3.06
N ARG A 26 1.60 -1.29 2.09
CA ARG A 26 1.07 0.02 1.70
C ARG A 26 0.34 0.70 2.86
N ALA A 27 -0.50 -0.02 3.59
CA ALA A 27 -1.19 0.51 4.77
C ALA A 27 -0.21 1.00 5.85
N ARG A 28 0.93 0.31 6.06
CA ARG A 28 1.98 0.76 6.98
C ARG A 28 2.66 2.04 6.51
N GLN A 29 2.93 2.18 5.20
CA GLN A 29 3.47 3.42 4.63
C GLN A 29 2.53 4.60 4.90
N ILE A 30 1.24 4.43 4.62
CA ILE A 30 0.19 5.43 4.88
C ILE A 30 0.13 5.79 6.37
N THR A 31 0.13 4.79 7.25
CA THR A 31 0.08 4.99 8.71
C THR A 31 1.29 5.79 9.20
N ASN A 32 2.50 5.44 8.74
CA ASN A 32 3.72 6.16 9.10
C ASN A 32 3.66 7.61 8.64
N PHE A 33 3.13 7.87 7.45
CA PHE A 33 2.95 9.22 6.93
C PHE A 33 1.95 10.04 7.77
N GLN A 34 0.78 9.48 8.07
CA GLN A 34 -0.23 10.13 8.92
C GLN A 34 0.35 10.47 10.30
N ARG A 35 1.16 9.58 10.88
CA ARG A 35 1.84 9.83 12.15
C ARG A 35 2.85 10.99 12.03
N ARG A 36 3.71 10.98 11.00
CA ARG A 36 4.71 12.05 10.77
C ARG A 36 4.06 13.42 10.56
N LEU A 37 2.92 13.47 9.86
CA LEU A 37 2.14 14.69 9.71
C LEU A 37 1.64 15.23 11.07
N GLY A 38 1.15 14.34 11.95
CA GLY A 38 0.75 14.71 13.31
C GLY A 38 1.91 15.22 14.18
N GLU A 39 3.13 14.77 13.89
CA GLU A 39 4.37 15.23 14.54
C GLU A 39 4.92 16.55 13.94
N GLY A 40 4.24 17.15 12.96
CA GLY A 40 4.66 18.40 12.31
C GLY A 40 5.84 18.22 11.34
N MET A 41 6.24 16.98 11.05
CA MET A 41 7.30 16.68 10.09
C MET A 41 6.73 16.54 8.68
N GLY A 42 6.96 17.55 7.85
CA GLY A 42 6.67 17.50 6.42
C GLY A 42 7.57 16.51 5.67
N GLY A 43 7.05 15.88 4.62
CA GLY A 43 7.77 14.97 3.73
C GLY A 43 7.00 14.76 2.43
N VAL A 44 7.60 14.07 1.46
CA VAL A 44 6.89 13.69 0.22
C VAL A 44 5.68 12.85 0.60
N ALA A 45 4.49 13.33 0.22
CA ALA A 45 3.25 12.67 0.57
C ALA A 45 3.13 11.36 -0.25
N PRO A 46 3.13 10.18 0.39
CA PRO A 46 2.92 8.92 -0.32
C PRO A 46 1.47 8.75 -0.75
N MET A 47 0.56 9.64 -0.34
CA MET A 47 -0.87 9.61 -0.64
C MET A 47 -1.39 11.04 -0.89
N ARG A 48 -2.54 11.15 -1.57
CA ARG A 48 -3.21 12.44 -1.80
C ARG A 48 -3.71 13.02 -0.49
N LEU A 49 -3.65 14.35 -0.33
CA LEU A 49 -4.04 15.04 0.91
C LEU A 49 -5.53 14.81 1.25
N GLU A 50 -6.38 14.72 0.24
CA GLU A 50 -7.82 14.43 0.34
C GLU A 50 -8.13 13.06 0.97
N ASP A 51 -7.19 12.11 0.89
CA ASP A 51 -7.37 10.76 1.41
C ASP A 51 -6.91 10.60 2.88
N ILE A 52 -6.36 11.64 3.52
CA ILE A 52 -5.76 11.55 4.86
C ILE A 52 -6.73 11.04 5.93
N SER A 53 -8.03 11.30 5.79
CA SER A 53 -9.05 10.88 6.75
C SER A 53 -9.46 9.41 6.60
N LYS A 54 -9.08 8.75 5.51
CA LYS A 54 -9.43 7.34 5.26
C LYS A 54 -8.60 6.42 6.15
N LYS A 55 -9.21 5.27 6.50
CA LYS A 55 -8.48 4.19 7.16
C LYS A 55 -7.34 3.72 6.25
N PRO A 56 -6.11 3.54 6.76
CA PRO A 56 -4.94 3.21 5.94
C PRO A 56 -5.13 1.98 5.05
N LEU A 57 -5.78 0.93 5.56
CA LEU A 57 -6.03 -0.28 4.78
C LEU A 57 -7.06 -0.06 3.68
N THR A 58 -8.11 0.72 3.94
CA THR A 58 -9.11 1.05 2.91
C THR A 58 -8.44 1.79 1.76
N LYS A 59 -7.62 2.80 2.06
CA LYS A 59 -6.90 3.54 1.03
C LYS A 59 -5.87 2.68 0.29
N ALA A 60 -5.19 1.77 0.99
CA ALA A 60 -4.27 0.83 0.35
C ALA A 60 -4.98 -0.07 -0.68
N LEU A 61 -6.19 -0.55 -0.38
CA LEU A 61 -6.97 -1.35 -1.33
C LEU A 61 -7.47 -0.51 -2.51
N GLU A 62 -7.88 0.74 -2.28
CA GLU A 62 -8.23 1.67 -3.37
C GLU A 62 -7.02 1.96 -4.28
N ASP A 63 -5.83 2.19 -3.70
CA ASP A 63 -4.59 2.41 -4.47
C ASP A 63 -4.24 1.22 -5.36
N ILE A 64 -4.46 -0.02 -4.88
CA ILE A 64 -4.26 -1.24 -5.66
C ILE A 64 -5.28 -1.31 -6.80
N ALA A 65 -6.56 -1.06 -6.51
CA ALA A 65 -7.61 -1.09 -7.53
C ALA A 65 -7.46 0.01 -8.60
N GLU A 66 -6.84 1.14 -8.25
CA GLU A 66 -6.53 2.23 -9.19
C GLU A 66 -5.22 2.00 -9.96
N GLY A 67 -4.42 0.99 -9.59
CA GLY A 67 -3.10 0.76 -10.18
C GLY A 67 -2.07 1.85 -9.85
N ASN A 68 -2.26 2.57 -8.74
CA ASN A 68 -1.35 3.65 -8.32
C ASN A 68 -0.07 3.14 -7.64
N ILE A 69 0.01 1.84 -7.39
CA ILE A 69 1.16 1.20 -6.74
C ILE A 69 1.61 -0.01 -7.54
N GLU A 70 2.91 -0.25 -7.53
CA GLU A 70 3.53 -1.46 -8.02
C GLU A 70 4.14 -2.19 -6.83
N TYR A 71 4.06 -3.52 -6.84
CA TYR A 71 4.79 -4.36 -5.91
C TYR A 71 5.99 -4.94 -6.65
N ASP A 72 7.12 -4.98 -5.95
CA ASP A 72 8.31 -5.66 -6.42
C ASP A 72 8.47 -6.99 -5.68
N ARG A 73 8.82 -8.03 -6.44
CA ARG A 73 9.07 -9.35 -5.89
C ARG A 73 10.58 -9.50 -5.74
N PRO A 74 11.10 -9.62 -4.49
CA PRO A 74 12.51 -9.86 -4.31
C PRO A 74 12.89 -11.15 -5.03
N THR A 75 13.91 -11.05 -5.87
CA THR A 75 14.58 -12.15 -6.54
C THR A 75 15.50 -12.87 -5.57
N GLU A 76 16.03 -14.04 -5.95
CA GLU A 76 16.99 -14.76 -5.12
C GLU A 76 18.25 -13.91 -4.86
N ASP A 77 18.68 -13.12 -5.84
CA ASP A 77 19.81 -12.19 -5.71
C ASP A 77 19.57 -11.11 -4.64
N ASP A 78 18.34 -10.60 -4.52
CA ASP A 78 17.97 -9.60 -3.49
C ASP A 78 18.00 -10.17 -2.07
N LEU A 79 17.91 -11.49 -1.92
CA LEU A 79 17.95 -12.17 -0.63
C LEU A 79 19.40 -12.42 -0.17
N GLU A 80 20.34 -12.56 -1.10
CA GLU A 80 21.77 -12.78 -0.80
C GLU A 80 22.50 -11.49 -0.43
N GLU A 81 22.09 -10.32 -0.97
CA GLU A 81 22.71 -9.01 -0.63
C GLU A 81 22.35 -8.50 0.78
N GLY A 82 21.36 -9.12 1.44
CA GLY A 82 20.87 -8.72 2.76
C GLY A 82 21.55 -9.38 3.97
N GLU A 83 22.54 -10.26 3.75
CA GLU A 83 23.31 -10.97 4.80
C GLU A 83 24.62 -10.27 5.20
#